data_AF-A0A958QS50-F1
#
_entry.id   AF-A0A958QS50-F1
#
_cell.length_a   1.000
_cell.length_b   1.000
_cell.length_c   1.000
_cell.angle_alpha   90.00
_cell.angle_beta   90.00
_cell.angle_gamma   90.00
#
_symmetry.space_group_name_H-M   'P 1'
#
loop_
_entity.id
_entity.type
_entity.pdbx_description
1 polymer ?
#
loop_
_entity_poly.entity_id
_entity_poly.type
_entity_poly.pdbx_seq_one_letter_code
_entity_poly.pdbx_strand_id
1 'polypeptide(L)'
;YLGSAHLPLWGAFTHKFDLEHPLLNFTSWYSNHVRGDGQGIYYLDHCLFFNKYLLADNDKQPVPEVAIFEDTEFCKKLLKKSQPQRINFLATTSSVRFQKNGMFYQSMLNQMLKVGYQLKMSDDFMNRLYEKGLSLNSKY
;
A
#
# COMPACT_ATOMS: atom_id res chain seq x y z
N TYR A 1 18.66 -20.79 -20.02
CA TYR A 1 18.30 -19.71 -20.96
C TYR A 1 17.17 -18.88 -20.37
N LEU A 2 17.49 -17.92 -19.49
CA LEU A 2 16.59 -16.81 -19.18
C LEU A 2 17.09 -15.65 -20.02
N GLY A 3 16.37 -15.32 -21.09
CA GLY A 3 16.68 -14.15 -21.92
C GLY A 3 16.74 -12.89 -21.07
N SER A 4 17.49 -11.90 -21.53
CA SER A 4 17.68 -10.58 -20.92
C SER A 4 16.36 -9.81 -20.69
N ALA A 5 15.52 -10.29 -19.79
CA ALA A 5 14.47 -9.50 -19.19
C ALA A 5 15.20 -8.55 -18.24
N HIS A 6 15.28 -7.27 -18.62
CA HIS A 6 15.67 -6.23 -17.68
C HIS A 6 14.77 -6.37 -16.44
N LEU A 7 15.37 -6.70 -15.30
CA LEU A 7 14.65 -6.73 -14.04
C LEU A 7 14.00 -5.35 -13.84
N PRO A 8 12.70 -5.31 -13.47
CA PRO A 8 12.03 -4.04 -13.24
C PRO A 8 12.79 -3.26 -12.17
N LEU A 9 12.99 -1.97 -12.41
CA LEU A 9 13.72 -1.10 -11.48
C LEU A 9 13.01 -1.00 -10.13
N TRP A 10 11.69 -1.16 -10.11
CA TRP A 10 10.90 -1.35 -8.90
C TRP A 10 9.54 -1.98 -9.22
N GLY A 11 8.86 -2.42 -8.18
CA GLY A 11 7.57 -3.08 -8.30
C GLY A 11 7.08 -3.63 -6.97
N ALA A 12 6.08 -4.50 -7.06
CA ALA A 12 5.49 -5.13 -5.88
C ALA A 12 4.99 -6.53 -6.21
N PHE A 13 4.78 -7.34 -5.18
CA PHE A 13 4.16 -8.65 -5.27
C PHE A 13 2.64 -8.53 -5.39
N THR A 14 1.99 -9.63 -5.77
CA THR A 14 0.54 -9.69 -5.85
C THR A 14 -0.03 -9.90 -4.45
N HIS A 15 -0.80 -8.93 -3.99
CA HIS A 15 -1.41 -8.96 -2.67
C HIS A 15 -2.58 -9.94 -2.60
N LYS A 16 -2.64 -10.69 -1.51
CA LYS A 16 -3.77 -11.56 -1.14
C LYS A 16 -3.97 -11.53 0.38
N PHE A 17 -5.22 -11.58 0.85
CA PHE A 17 -5.49 -11.78 2.28
C PHE A 17 -5.37 -13.26 2.68
N ASP A 18 -5.04 -13.50 3.95
CA ASP A 18 -5.03 -14.81 4.59
C ASP A 18 -6.42 -15.46 4.74
N LEU A 19 -7.48 -14.67 4.63
CA LEU A 19 -8.88 -15.11 4.74
C LEU A 19 -9.62 -14.98 3.41
N GLU A 20 -10.28 -16.06 3.00
CA GLU A 20 -11.14 -16.05 1.83
C GLU A 20 -12.50 -15.40 2.17
N HIS A 21 -12.70 -14.19 1.65
CA HIS A 21 -13.97 -13.48 1.77
C HIS A 21 -14.19 -12.60 0.53
N PRO A 22 -15.40 -12.53 -0.05
CA PRO A 22 -15.64 -11.78 -1.29
C PRO A 22 -15.17 -10.33 -1.24
N LEU A 23 -15.41 -9.64 -0.12
CA LEU A 23 -14.98 -8.25 0.07
C LEU A 23 -13.45 -8.10 0.16
N LEU A 24 -12.77 -9.07 0.77
CA LEU A 24 -11.31 -9.09 0.88
C LEU A 24 -10.67 -9.43 -0.47
N ASN A 25 -11.25 -10.37 -1.20
CA ASN A 25 -10.86 -10.70 -2.57
C ASN A 25 -11.02 -9.50 -3.49
N PHE A 26 -12.15 -8.79 -3.40
CA PHE A 26 -12.37 -7.55 -4.14
C PHE A 26 -11.37 -6.46 -3.74
N THR A 27 -11.11 -6.29 -2.44
CA THR A 27 -10.14 -5.31 -1.94
C THR A 27 -8.72 -5.62 -2.45
N SER A 28 -8.32 -6.89 -2.46
CA SER A 28 -7.05 -7.34 -3.03
C SER A 28 -7.00 -7.10 -4.53
N TRP A 29 -8.05 -7.46 -5.27
CA TRP A 29 -8.15 -7.23 -6.70
C TRP A 29 -8.05 -5.73 -7.05
N TYR A 30 -8.79 -4.88 -6.33
CA TYR A 30 -8.74 -3.43 -6.50
C TYR A 30 -7.34 -2.89 -6.23
N SER A 31 -6.70 -3.37 -5.16
CA SER A 31 -5.34 -2.97 -4.82
C SER A 31 -4.34 -3.38 -5.90
N ASN A 32 -4.42 -4.61 -6.40
CA ASN A 32 -3.50 -5.13 -7.41
C ASN A 32 -3.68 -4.45 -8.77
N HIS A 33 -4.92 -4.35 -9.26
CA HIS A 33 -5.18 -3.96 -10.65
C HIS A 33 -5.55 -2.50 -10.82
N VAL A 34 -6.43 -1.96 -9.97
CA VAL A 34 -6.90 -0.58 -10.14
C VAL A 34 -5.86 0.39 -9.60
N ARG A 35 -5.40 0.16 -8.37
CA ARG A 35 -4.42 1.03 -7.71
C ARG A 35 -2.98 0.69 -8.14
N GLY A 36 -2.64 -0.59 -8.14
CA GLY A 36 -1.32 -1.11 -8.52
C GLY A 36 -1.05 -0.96 -10.02
N ASP A 37 -1.61 -1.84 -10.84
CA ASP A 37 -1.35 -1.86 -12.29
C ASP A 37 -1.81 -0.57 -12.99
N GLY A 38 -2.91 0.05 -12.52
CA GLY A 38 -3.50 1.25 -13.13
C GLY A 38 -2.88 2.58 -12.70
N GLN A 39 -2.62 2.77 -11.41
CA GLN A 39 -2.08 4.05 -10.88
C GLN A 39 -0.61 3.96 -10.48
N GLY A 40 -0.04 2.75 -10.45
CA GLY A 40 1.32 2.51 -10.00
C GLY A 40 1.51 2.66 -8.48
N ILE A 41 0.44 2.52 -7.70
CA ILE A 41 0.47 2.72 -6.25
C ILE A 41 0.18 1.38 -5.55
N TYR A 42 1.17 0.88 -4.81
CA TYR A 42 1.08 -0.35 -4.04
C TYR A 42 1.19 -0.06 -2.54
N TYR A 43 0.51 -0.85 -1.71
CA TYR A 43 0.70 -0.79 -0.27
C TYR A 43 2.03 -1.48 0.11
N LEU A 44 2.58 -1.15 1.28
CA LEU A 44 3.79 -1.80 1.82
C LEU A 44 3.62 -3.31 2.01
N ASP A 45 2.41 -3.78 2.29
CA ASP A 45 2.07 -5.20 2.41
C ASP A 45 2.12 -5.98 1.08
N HIS A 46 2.28 -5.30 -0.06
CA HIS A 46 2.60 -5.94 -1.34
C HIS A 46 4.09 -6.30 -1.42
N CYS A 47 4.87 -6.17 -0.34
CA CYS A 47 6.31 -6.41 -0.32
C CYS A 47 7.04 -5.63 -1.42
N LEU A 48 6.85 -4.30 -1.43
CA LEU A 48 7.49 -3.39 -2.38
C LEU A 48 9.01 -3.65 -2.49
N PHE A 49 9.50 -3.71 -3.73
CA PHE A 49 10.93 -3.86 -4.04
C PHE A 49 11.34 -2.76 -5.00
N PHE A 50 12.58 -2.30 -4.89
CA PHE A 50 13.13 -1.28 -5.76
C PHE A 50 14.66 -1.35 -5.80
N ASN A 51 15.24 -0.83 -6.87
CA ASN A 51 16.66 -0.68 -7.01
C ASN A 51 17.11 0.62 -6.35
N LYS A 52 18.17 0.55 -5.52
CA LYS A 52 18.76 1.72 -4.84
C LYS A 52 19.07 2.90 -5.76
N TYR A 53 19.42 2.65 -7.04
CA TYR A 53 19.73 3.71 -8.00
C TYR A 53 18.54 4.62 -8.35
N LEU A 54 17.32 4.22 -8.00
CA LEU A 54 16.13 5.08 -8.15
C LEU A 54 16.08 6.20 -7.10
N LEU A 55 16.80 6.03 -5.99
CA LEU A 55 16.94 7.05 -4.95
C LEU A 55 18.11 7.97 -5.28
N ALA A 56 18.00 9.25 -4.91
CA ALA A 56 19.14 10.15 -5.04
C ALA A 56 20.19 9.84 -3.95
N ASP A 57 21.47 10.08 -4.21
CA ASP A 57 22.54 9.83 -3.21
C ASP A 57 22.35 10.62 -1.90
N ASN A 58 21.60 11.72 -1.95
CA ASN A 58 21.23 12.53 -0.79
C ASN A 58 19.86 12.19 -0.17
N ASP A 59 19.13 11.20 -0.71
CA ASP A 59 17.89 10.69 -0.12
C ASP A 59 18.21 9.83 1.12
N LYS A 60 18.48 10.51 2.24
CA LYS A 60 18.68 9.86 3.56
C LYS A 60 17.42 9.17 4.07
N GLN A 61 16.24 9.56 3.58
CA GLN A 61 14.95 9.02 3.99
C GLN A 61 14.13 8.64 2.74
N PRO A 62 14.19 7.36 2.33
CA PRO A 62 13.51 6.89 1.12
C PRO A 62 11.99 6.97 1.23
N VAL A 63 11.46 6.52 2.38
CA VAL A 63 10.03 6.50 2.71
C VAL A 63 9.69 7.78 3.50
N PRO A 64 8.74 8.60 3.04
CA PRO A 64 8.35 9.82 3.74
C PRO A 64 7.83 9.56 5.15
N GLU A 65 8.16 10.45 6.08
CA GLU A 65 7.68 10.41 7.47
C GLU A 65 6.30 11.07 7.57
N VAL A 66 5.29 10.35 7.08
CA VAL A 66 3.87 10.73 7.19
C VAL A 66 3.14 9.69 8.05
N ALA A 67 2.16 10.14 8.82
CA ALA A 67 1.42 9.27 9.74
C ALA A 67 0.49 8.27 9.01
N ILE A 68 0.16 8.54 7.76
CA ILE A 68 -0.68 7.70 6.90
C ILE A 68 -0.38 7.97 5.44
N PHE A 69 -0.56 6.96 4.57
CA PHE A 69 -0.27 7.03 3.12
C PHE A 69 1.21 7.22 2.77
N GLU A 70 2.11 6.77 3.65
CA GLU A 70 3.54 6.69 3.42
C GLU A 70 3.87 5.82 2.19
N ASP A 71 3.10 4.75 2.01
CA ASP A 71 3.14 3.86 0.84
C ASP A 71 2.91 4.63 -0.47
N THR A 72 1.96 5.56 -0.45
CA THR A 72 1.46 6.29 -1.61
C THR A 72 2.47 7.34 -2.03
N GLU A 73 2.98 8.11 -1.07
CA GLU A 73 4.02 9.10 -1.35
C GLU A 73 5.33 8.41 -1.79
N PHE A 74 5.66 7.26 -1.21
CA PHE A 74 6.80 6.47 -1.64
C PHE A 74 6.63 5.96 -3.09
N CYS A 75 5.48 5.38 -3.44
CA CYS A 75 5.20 4.95 -4.80
C CYS A 75 5.23 6.12 -5.79
N LYS A 76 4.65 7.28 -5.44
CA LYS A 76 4.71 8.51 -6.27
C LYS A 76 6.15 8.96 -6.52
N LYS A 77 7.04 8.83 -5.54
CA LYS A 77 8.47 9.15 -5.69
C LYS A 77 9.14 8.24 -6.71
N LEU A 78 8.89 6.93 -6.63
CA LEU A 78 9.43 5.93 -7.56
C LEU A 78 8.82 6.06 -8.97
N LEU A 79 7.52 6.38 -9.06
CA LEU A 79 6.79 6.61 -10.33
C LEU A 79 7.40 7.75 -11.15
N LYS A 80 7.94 8.78 -10.50
CA LYS A 80 8.65 9.87 -11.20
C LYS A 80 9.93 9.38 -11.92
N LYS A 81 10.43 8.20 -11.58
CA LYS A 81 11.69 7.65 -12.11
C LYS A 81 11.45 6.53 -13.12
N SER A 82 10.50 5.64 -12.86
CA SER A 82 10.15 4.53 -13.77
C SER A 82 8.78 3.97 -13.44
N GLN A 83 8.18 3.23 -14.38
CA GLN A 83 6.93 2.52 -14.14
C GLN A 83 7.17 1.25 -13.29
N PRO A 84 6.27 0.93 -12.34
CA PRO A 84 6.40 -0.27 -11.55
C PRO A 84 5.96 -1.50 -12.34
N GLN A 85 6.40 -2.66 -11.87
CA GLN A 85 5.89 -3.95 -12.34
C GLN A 85 5.39 -4.80 -11.17
N ARG A 86 4.12 -5.20 -11.23
CA ARG A 86 3.61 -6.23 -10.32
C ARG A 86 4.07 -7.60 -10.77
N ILE A 87 4.64 -8.37 -9.86
CA ILE A 87 5.02 -9.76 -10.12
C ILE A 87 3.93 -10.72 -9.64
N ASN A 88 3.73 -11.80 -10.40
CA ASN A 88 2.72 -12.82 -10.13
C ASN A 88 3.17 -13.81 -9.03
N PHE A 89 3.79 -13.29 -7.98
CA PHE A 89 4.09 -14.03 -6.77
C PHE A 89 3.28 -13.44 -5.62
N LEU A 90 2.73 -14.29 -4.76
CA LEU A 90 1.76 -13.87 -3.75
C LEU A 90 2.45 -13.34 -2.49
N ALA A 91 2.11 -12.12 -2.09
CA ALA A 91 2.34 -11.59 -0.75
C ALA A 91 1.04 -11.72 0.05
N THR A 92 1.03 -12.63 1.02
CA THR A 92 -0.14 -12.87 1.87
C THR A 92 -0.09 -11.94 3.07
N THR A 93 -1.14 -11.13 3.25
CA THR A 93 -1.28 -10.21 4.39
C THR A 93 -2.42 -10.62 5.30
N SER A 94 -2.35 -10.20 6.55
CA SER A 94 -3.34 -10.57 7.55
C SER A 94 -4.62 -9.74 7.46
N SER A 95 -5.77 -10.42 7.47
CA SER A 95 -7.10 -9.80 7.51
C SER A 95 -7.54 -9.35 8.91
N VAL A 96 -6.67 -9.41 9.93
CA VAL A 96 -6.99 -9.09 11.33
C VAL A 96 -7.68 -7.74 11.51
N ARG A 97 -7.30 -6.69 10.77
CA ARG A 97 -7.97 -5.37 10.87
C ARG A 97 -9.44 -5.44 10.45
N PHE A 98 -9.73 -6.15 9.36
CA PHE A 98 -11.09 -6.36 8.88
C PHE A 98 -11.90 -7.27 9.82
N GLN A 99 -11.25 -8.24 10.45
CA GLN A 99 -11.91 -9.11 11.44
C GLN A 99 -12.25 -8.33 12.72
N LYS A 100 -11.33 -7.50 13.23
CA LYS A 100 -11.53 -6.71 14.46
C LYS A 100 -12.58 -5.60 14.31
N ASN A 101 -12.50 -4.84 13.22
CA ASN A 101 -13.36 -3.67 13.02
C ASN A 101 -14.65 -4.00 12.26
N GLY A 102 -14.77 -5.22 11.72
CA GLY A 102 -15.84 -5.62 10.83
C GLY A 102 -15.52 -5.29 9.37
N MET A 103 -15.86 -6.24 8.49
CA MET A 103 -15.52 -6.21 7.06
C MET A 103 -15.98 -4.91 6.38
N PHE A 104 -17.24 -4.54 6.59
CA PHE A 104 -17.86 -3.36 5.97
C PHE A 104 -17.35 -2.05 6.56
N TYR A 105 -17.27 -1.95 7.88
CA TYR A 105 -16.81 -0.73 8.55
C TYR A 105 -15.36 -0.42 8.20
N GLN A 106 -14.47 -1.42 8.22
CA GLN A 106 -13.08 -1.22 7.81
C GLN A 106 -12.97 -0.81 6.34
N SER A 107 -13.78 -1.39 5.46
CA SER A 107 -13.82 -1.01 4.04
C SER A 107 -14.28 0.43 3.85
N MET A 108 -15.34 0.85 4.54
CA MET A 108 -15.86 2.22 4.49
C MET A 108 -14.82 3.21 5.03
N LEU A 109 -14.20 2.91 6.17
CA LEU A 109 -13.14 3.71 6.77
C LEU A 109 -11.97 3.91 5.79
N ASN A 110 -11.53 2.84 5.13
CA ASN A 110 -10.48 2.93 4.11
C ASN A 110 -10.88 3.88 2.95
N GLN A 111 -12.13 3.86 2.52
CA GLN A 111 -12.60 4.78 1.47
C GLN A 111 -12.68 6.23 1.97
N MET A 112 -13.17 6.46 3.18
CA MET A 112 -13.20 7.80 3.79
C MET A 112 -11.79 8.39 3.91
N LEU A 113 -10.80 7.60 4.30
CA LEU A 113 -9.41 8.06 4.40
C LEU A 113 -8.82 8.41 3.04
N LYS A 114 -9.12 7.63 1.99
CA LYS A 114 -8.71 7.96 0.61
C LYS A 114 -9.29 9.30 0.16
N VAL A 115 -10.57 9.56 0.45
CA VAL A 115 -11.22 10.83 0.14
C VAL A 115 -10.57 11.97 0.94
N GLY A 116 -10.35 11.78 2.25
CA GLY A 116 -9.68 12.78 3.09
C GLY A 116 -8.28 13.14 2.58
N TYR A 117 -7.53 12.13 2.14
CA TYR A 117 -6.22 12.33 1.54
C TYR A 117 -6.27 13.09 0.21
N GLN A 118 -7.24 12.79 -0.66
CA GLN A 118 -7.47 13.56 -1.89
C GLN A 118 -7.85 15.02 -1.60
N LEU A 119 -8.54 15.27 -0.50
CA LEU A 119 -8.88 16.61 -0.01
C LEU A 119 -7.74 17.30 0.74
N LYS A 120 -6.55 16.68 0.83
CA LYS A 120 -5.38 17.18 1.57
C LYS A 120 -5.70 17.49 3.04
N MET A 121 -6.57 16.67 3.65
CA MET A 121 -6.79 16.73 5.10
C MET A 121 -5.49 16.37 5.84
N SER A 122 -5.34 16.87 7.07
CA SER A 122 -4.17 16.58 7.90
C SER A 122 -4.00 15.07 8.14
N ASP A 123 -2.80 14.57 7.88
CA ASP A 123 -2.43 13.16 8.08
C ASP A 123 -2.64 12.72 9.55
N ASP A 124 -2.37 13.61 10.51
CA ASP A 124 -2.59 13.35 11.94
C ASP A 124 -4.07 13.13 12.28
N PHE A 125 -4.96 13.91 11.67
CA PHE A 125 -6.40 13.75 11.86
C PHE A 125 -6.89 12.42 11.27
N MET A 126 -6.42 12.09 10.07
CA MET A 126 -6.73 10.83 9.39
C MET A 126 -6.19 9.63 10.16
N ASN A 127 -4.96 9.70 10.68
CA ASN A 127 -4.37 8.64 11.49
C ASN A 127 -5.16 8.42 12.79
N ARG A 128 -5.54 9.51 13.50
CA ARG A 128 -6.41 9.40 14.68
C ARG A 128 -7.74 8.73 14.38
N LEU A 129 -8.36 9.05 13.25
CA LEU A 129 -9.62 8.39 12.82
C LEU A 129 -9.39 6.91 12.51
N TYR A 130 -8.26 6.57 11.90
CA TYR A 130 -7.89 5.20 11.57
C TYR A 130 -7.60 4.35 12.81
N GLU A 131 -6.85 4.89 13.76
CA GLU A 131 -6.47 4.21 15.01
C GLU A 131 -7.61 4.09 16.00
N LYS A 132 -8.58 5.02 16.01
CA LYS A 132 -9.69 5.03 16.98
C LYS A 132 -10.57 3.77 16.95
N GLY A 133 -10.61 3.04 15.82
CA GLY A 133 -11.27 1.74 15.74
C GLY A 133 -10.37 0.56 16.10
N LEU A 134 -9.05 0.72 15.97
CA LEU A 134 -8.06 -0.32 16.18
C LEU A 134 -7.47 -0.19 17.59
N SER A 135 -8.02 -0.89 18.57
CA SER A 135 -7.39 -1.08 19.89
C SER A 135 -6.12 -1.96 19.82
N LEU A 136 -5.30 -1.79 18.79
CA LEU A 136 -4.03 -2.48 18.55
C LEU A 136 -2.83 -1.67 19.11
N ASN A 137 -2.97 -0.35 19.26
CA ASN A 137 -1.97 0.52 19.90
C ASN A 137 -2.41 0.89 21.33
N SER A 138 -2.84 -0.10 22.13
CA SER A 138 -3.02 0.12 23.57
C SER A 138 -1.72 -0.20 24.30
N LYS A 139 -0.98 0.87 24.64
CA LYS A 139 0.25 0.94 25.46
C LYS A 139 1.57 0.69 24.73
N TYR A 140 2.33 1.77 24.57
CA TYR A 140 3.72 1.82 25.03
C TYR A 140 3.80 2.83 26.16
#